data_AF-A0A958YXL0-F1
#
_entry.id   AF-A0A958YXL0-F1
#
_cell.length_a   1.000
_cell.length_b   1.000
_cell.length_c   1.000
_cell.angle_alpha   90.00
_cell.angle_beta   90.00
_cell.angle_gamma   90.00
#
_symmetry.space_group_name_H-M   'P 1'
#
loop_
_entity.id
_entity.type
_entity.pdbx_description
1 polymer ?
#
loop_
_entity_poly.entity_id
_entity_poly.type
_entity_poly.pdbx_seq_one_letter_code
_entity_poly.pdbx_strand_id
1 'polypeptide(L)'
;QKEYFVPASDFQKVLPSSDIVIITGLTIVNNTIEGLLSSVQKNTKVIVTGPSSSMIPDVLFENNVNYIGAVRVTDGKKFFEVVGQGGHGYHLFYYCAEKICIVNEKQ
;
A
#
# COMPACT_ATOMS: atom_id res chain seq x y z
N GLN A 1 21.91 4.88 -14.01
CA GLN A 1 21.11 6.11 -13.83
C GLN A 1 19.64 5.68 -13.76
N LYS A 2 18.83 6.20 -12.84
CA LYS A 2 17.41 5.82 -12.74
C LYS A 2 16.58 6.76 -13.63
N GLU A 3 16.44 6.41 -14.90
CA GLU A 3 15.80 7.24 -15.94
C GLU A 3 14.40 7.74 -15.56
N TYR A 4 13.59 6.87 -14.95
CA TYR A 4 12.20 7.19 -14.56
C TYR A 4 12.05 7.61 -13.09
N PHE A 5 13.16 7.79 -12.37
CA PHE A 5 13.08 8.17 -10.95
C PHE A 5 12.73 9.65 -10.82
N VAL A 6 11.62 9.90 -10.14
CA VAL A 6 11.22 11.23 -9.69
C VAL A 6 11.37 11.28 -8.17
N PRO A 7 12.06 12.29 -7.61
CA PRO A 7 12.12 12.48 -6.16
C PRO A 7 10.72 12.59 -5.55
N ALA A 8 10.56 12.10 -4.32
CA ALA A 8 9.25 12.12 -3.66
C ALA A 8 8.64 13.51 -3.62
N SER A 9 9.41 14.58 -3.38
CA SER A 9 8.92 15.97 -3.37
C SER A 9 8.30 16.45 -4.69
N ASP A 10 8.55 15.76 -5.79
CA ASP A 10 8.14 16.13 -7.14
C ASP A 10 6.95 15.29 -7.65
N PHE A 11 6.25 14.56 -6.77
CA PHE A 11 5.16 13.66 -7.17
C PHE A 11 4.05 14.34 -7.99
N GLN A 12 3.80 15.63 -7.76
CA GLN A 12 2.79 16.42 -8.48
C GLN A 12 3.08 16.57 -9.98
N LYS A 13 4.32 16.30 -10.44
CA LYS A 13 4.69 16.34 -11.85
C LYS A 13 4.24 15.10 -12.62
N VAL A 14 3.96 13.99 -11.93
CA VAL A 14 3.73 12.67 -12.55
C VAL A 14 2.42 12.02 -12.16
N LEU A 15 1.94 12.19 -10.92
CA LEU A 15 0.67 11.57 -10.49
C LEU A 15 -0.55 12.06 -11.28
N PRO A 16 -0.68 13.35 -11.65
CA PRO A 16 -1.85 13.81 -12.40
C PRO A 16 -1.97 13.22 -13.81
N SER A 17 -0.91 12.68 -14.41
CA SER A 17 -0.96 12.07 -15.75
C SER A 17 -0.97 10.54 -15.71
N SER A 18 -1.06 9.93 -14.53
CA SER A 18 -0.95 8.50 -14.35
C SER A 18 -2.33 7.82 -14.43
N ASP A 19 -2.46 6.80 -15.29
CA ASP A 19 -3.66 5.95 -15.36
C ASP A 19 -3.76 5.00 -14.16
N ILE A 20 -2.62 4.55 -13.64
CA ILE A 20 -2.50 3.61 -12.53
C ILE A 20 -1.42 4.09 -11.57
N VAL A 21 -1.73 4.13 -10.27
CA VAL A 21 -0.79 4.54 -9.23
C VAL A 21 -0.74 3.47 -8.14
N ILE A 22 0.47 2.95 -7.89
CA ILE A 22 0.74 1.97 -6.83
C ILE A 22 1.49 2.69 -5.71
N ILE A 23 0.87 2.77 -4.54
CA ILE A 23 1.36 3.47 -3.35
C ILE A 23 1.76 2.44 -2.30
N THR A 24 2.95 2.58 -1.72
CA THR A 24 3.33 1.74 -0.56
C THR A 24 2.50 2.09 0.67
N GLY A 25 2.06 1.09 1.44
CA GLY A 25 1.34 1.27 2.70
C GLY A 25 2.16 2.04 3.75
N LEU A 26 3.48 2.12 3.60
CA LEU A 26 4.34 2.95 4.46
C LEU A 26 3.97 4.45 4.41
N THR A 27 3.31 4.90 3.34
CA THR A 27 2.82 6.29 3.22
C THR A 27 1.78 6.67 4.26
N ILE A 28 1.07 5.68 4.83
CA ILE A 28 0.15 5.88 5.96
C ILE A 28 0.96 6.17 7.23
N VAL A 29 2.03 5.41 7.46
CA VAL A 29 2.86 5.51 8.67
C VAL A 29 3.66 6.82 8.73
N ASN A 30 4.12 7.32 7.58
CA ASN A 30 4.89 8.56 7.49
C ASN A 30 4.06 9.79 7.09
N ASN A 31 2.72 9.67 7.11
CA ASN A 31 1.76 10.74 6.86
C ASN A 31 1.90 11.42 5.48
N THR A 32 2.29 10.68 4.45
CA THR A 32 2.41 11.23 3.07
C THR A 32 1.27 10.82 2.15
N ILE A 33 0.45 9.86 2.55
CA ILE A 33 -0.61 9.30 1.69
C ILE A 33 -1.63 10.35 1.22
N GLU A 34 -2.02 11.28 2.09
CA GLU A 34 -3.00 12.33 1.78
C GLU A 34 -2.56 13.24 0.63
N GLY A 35 -1.28 13.64 0.64
CA GLY A 35 -0.69 14.45 -0.44
C GLY A 35 -0.65 13.70 -1.78
N LEU A 36 -0.41 12.39 -1.73
CA LEU A 36 -0.38 11.55 -2.94
C LEU A 36 -1.80 11.35 -3.50
N LEU A 37 -2.76 11.00 -2.64
CA LEU A 37 -4.17 10.77 -3.04
C LEU A 37 -4.84 12.05 -3.54
N SER A 38 -4.52 13.21 -2.97
CA SER A 38 -5.05 14.49 -3.46
C SER A 38 -4.49 14.91 -4.84
N SER A 39 -3.41 14.26 -5.30
CA SER A 39 -2.75 14.59 -6.56
C SER A 39 -3.00 13.59 -7.69
N VAL A 40 -3.74 12.51 -7.42
CA VAL A 40 -4.22 11.61 -8.48
C VAL A 40 -5.51 12.14 -9.09
N GLN A 41 -5.74 11.87 -10.37
CA GLN A 41 -7.01 12.20 -11.00
C GLN A 41 -8.12 11.24 -10.56
N LYS A 42 -9.37 11.68 -10.67
CA LYS A 42 -10.54 10.89 -10.26
C LYS A 42 -10.67 9.56 -11.02
N ASN A 43 -10.20 9.49 -12.26
CA ASN A 43 -10.22 8.30 -13.11
C ASN A 43 -8.98 7.40 -12.95
N THR A 44 -7.99 7.80 -12.16
CA THR A 44 -6.78 7.00 -11.89
C THR A 44 -7.15 5.77 -11.06
N LYS A 45 -6.64 4.59 -11.45
CA LYS A 45 -6.73 3.39 -10.62
C LYS A 45 -5.65 3.41 -9.54
N VAL A 46 -6.05 3.49 -8.29
CA VAL A 46 -5.16 3.57 -7.13
C VAL A 46 -5.09 2.24 -6.40
N ILE A 47 -3.87 1.78 -6.15
CA ILE A 47 -3.56 0.60 -5.36
C ILE A 47 -2.70 1.00 -4.17
N VAL A 48 -3.11 0.67 -2.94
CA VAL A 48 -2.26 0.83 -1.75
C VAL A 48 -1.77 -0.54 -1.30
N THR A 49 -0.46 -0.77 -1.26
CA THR A 49 0.12 -2.12 -1.08
C THR A 49 1.21 -2.19 -0.03
N GLY A 50 1.22 -3.29 0.74
CA GLY A 50 2.25 -3.64 1.72
C GLY A 50 1.63 -4.01 3.08
N PRO A 51 2.39 -4.66 3.99
CA PRO A 51 1.84 -5.07 5.28
C PRO A 51 1.17 -3.93 6.06
N SER A 52 1.70 -2.71 5.96
CA SER A 52 1.17 -1.50 6.62
C SER A 52 -0.19 -1.02 6.08
N SER A 53 -0.68 -1.52 4.94
CA SER A 53 -2.03 -1.19 4.44
C SER A 53 -3.11 -2.13 4.98
N SER A 54 -2.78 -3.06 5.88
CA SER A 54 -3.70 -4.05 6.46
C SER A 54 -4.66 -3.46 7.52
N MET A 55 -5.07 -2.21 7.35
CA MET A 55 -6.05 -1.50 8.20
C MET A 55 -7.49 -1.69 7.70
N ILE A 56 -8.46 -1.11 8.42
CA ILE A 56 -9.87 -1.11 8.00
C ILE A 56 -9.98 -0.47 6.60
N PRO A 57 -10.48 -1.20 5.58
CA PRO A 57 -10.36 -0.79 4.18
C PRO A 57 -11.27 0.38 3.81
N ASP A 58 -12.40 0.55 4.50
CA ASP A 58 -13.43 1.56 4.20
C ASP A 58 -12.85 2.98 4.09
N VAL A 59 -11.95 3.36 5.00
CA VAL A 59 -11.32 4.69 5.01
C VAL A 59 -10.51 4.95 3.73
N LEU A 60 -9.80 3.93 3.23
CA LEU A 60 -9.03 4.08 1.99
C LEU A 60 -9.96 4.13 0.76
N PHE A 61 -11.02 3.32 0.77
CA PHE A 61 -12.01 3.30 -0.31
C PHE A 61 -12.78 4.62 -0.44
N GLU A 62 -13.14 5.25 0.68
CA GLU A 62 -13.74 6.60 0.70
C GLU A 62 -12.79 7.68 0.13
N ASN A 63 -11.48 7.40 0.11
CA ASN A 63 -10.43 8.29 -0.39
C ASN A 63 -9.86 7.85 -1.76
N ASN A 64 -10.72 7.32 -2.63
CA ASN A 64 -10.40 6.99 -4.03
C ASN A 64 -9.38 5.85 -4.22
N VAL A 65 -9.16 5.00 -3.22
CA VAL A 65 -8.38 3.77 -3.39
C VAL A 65 -9.30 2.67 -3.96
N ASN A 66 -8.87 2.00 -5.03
CA ASN A 66 -9.65 0.92 -5.64
C ASN A 66 -9.23 -0.47 -5.14
N TYR A 67 -7.93 -0.65 -4.86
CA TYR A 67 -7.36 -1.94 -4.43
C TYR A 67 -6.45 -1.75 -3.22
N ILE A 68 -6.56 -2.67 -2.26
CA ILE A 68 -5.67 -2.72 -1.09
C ILE A 68 -4.94 -4.07 -1.10
N GLY A 69 -3.64 -4.02 -1.39
CA GLY A 69 -2.76 -5.19 -1.26
C GLY A 69 -2.27 -5.31 0.18
N ALA A 70 -2.89 -6.19 0.96
CA ALA A 70 -2.66 -6.35 2.39
C ALA A 70 -2.09 -7.72 2.73
N VAL A 71 -1.85 -7.95 4.02
CA VAL A 71 -1.30 -9.19 4.55
C VAL A 71 -2.22 -9.73 5.64
N ARG A 72 -2.67 -10.98 5.49
CA ARG A 72 -3.43 -11.70 6.52
C ARG A 72 -2.47 -12.57 7.32
N VAL A 73 -2.39 -12.33 8.63
CA VAL A 73 -1.64 -13.20 9.54
C VAL A 73 -2.44 -14.49 9.75
N THR A 74 -1.81 -15.63 9.49
CA THR A 74 -2.41 -16.98 9.63
C THR A 74 -2.00 -17.66 10.93
N ASP A 75 -0.83 -17.31 11.48
CA ASP A 75 -0.35 -17.76 12.79
C ASP A 75 0.26 -16.59 13.57
N GLY A 76 -0.48 -16.07 14.56
CA GLY A 76 -0.03 -14.95 15.38
C GLY A 76 1.19 -15.24 16.24
N LYS A 77 1.35 -16.48 16.75
CA LYS A 77 2.52 -16.83 17.58
C LYS A 77 3.78 -16.84 16.73
N LYS A 78 3.73 -17.51 15.57
CA LYS A 78 4.86 -17.56 14.65
C LYS A 78 5.18 -16.17 14.09
N PHE A 79 4.16 -15.35 13.86
CA PHE A 79 4.35 -13.96 13.43
C PHE A 79 5.21 -13.16 14.43
N PHE A 80 4.86 -13.18 15.72
CA PHE A 80 5.64 -12.46 16.74
C PHE A 80 7.06 -13.01 16.88
N GLU A 81 7.26 -14.32 16.74
CA GLU A 81 8.60 -14.92 16.74
C GLU A 81 9.46 -14.41 15.57
N VAL A 82 8.91 -14.44 14.34
CA VAL A 82 9.61 -14.01 13.13
C VAL A 82 9.95 -12.52 13.20
N VAL A 83 8.98 -11.67 13.57
CA VAL A 83 9.21 -10.23 13.72
C VAL A 83 10.22 -9.94 14.83
N GLY A 84 10.14 -10.66 15.96
CA GLY A 84 11.08 -10.52 17.08
C GLY A 84 12.54 -10.85 16.71
N GLN A 85 12.76 -11.62 15.65
CA GLN A 85 14.09 -11.94 15.10
C GLN A 85 14.52 -11.00 13.96
N GLY A 86 13.77 -9.92 13.70
CA GLY A 86 14.04 -9.01 12.58
C GLY A 86 13.55 -9.54 11.22
N GLY A 87 12.64 -10.51 11.22
CA GLY A 87 12.09 -11.07 10.00
C GLY A 87 11.31 -10.05 9.17
N HIS A 88 11.71 -9.89 7.91
CA HIS A 88 11.01 -9.08 6.92
C HIS A 88 9.84 -9.80 6.23
N GLY A 89 9.11 -9.08 5.37
CA GLY A 89 7.90 -9.57 4.69
C GLY A 89 8.03 -10.93 4.00
N TYR A 90 9.16 -11.22 3.35
CA TYR A 90 9.36 -12.52 2.69
C TYR A 90 9.41 -13.70 3.69
N HIS A 91 9.89 -13.49 4.91
CA HIS A 91 9.80 -14.49 5.97
C HIS A 91 8.36 -14.67 6.44
N LEU A 92 7.63 -13.57 6.61
CA LEU A 92 6.22 -13.62 7.03
C LEU A 92 5.41 -14.45 6.04
N PHE A 93 5.59 -14.22 4.74
CA PHE A 93 4.88 -14.93 3.67
C PHE A 93 5.24 -16.41 3.55
N TYR A 94 6.37 -16.82 4.10
CA TYR A 94 6.78 -18.22 4.11
C TYR A 94 6.23 -18.96 5.34
N TYR A 95 6.16 -18.30 6.50
CA TYR A 95 5.89 -18.99 7.77
C TYR A 95 4.50 -18.75 8.36
N CYS A 96 3.91 -17.56 8.20
CA CYS A 96 2.84 -17.13 9.11
C CYS A 96 1.87 -16.08 8.54
N ALA A 97 1.94 -15.79 7.25
CA ALA A 97 1.09 -14.79 6.63
C ALA A 97 0.84 -15.04 5.14
N GLU A 98 -0.29 -14.55 4.65
CA GLU A 98 -0.69 -14.65 3.26
C GLU A 98 -0.89 -13.26 2.67
N LYS A 99 -0.54 -13.10 1.38
CA LYS A 99 -0.90 -11.90 0.63
C LYS A 99 -2.37 -11.97 0.28
N ILE A 100 -3.10 -10.89 0.57
CA ILE A 100 -4.50 -10.73 0.19
C ILE A 100 -4.68 -9.45 -0.61
N CYS A 101 -5.70 -9.40 -1.46
CA CYS A 101 -6.13 -8.18 -2.14
C CYS A 101 -7.58 -7.92 -1.80
N ILE A 102 -7.87 -6.75 -1.24
CA ILE A 102 -9.22 -6.30 -0.94
C ILE A 102 -9.62 -5.33 -2.05
N VAL A 103 -10.76 -5.61 -2.70
CA VAL A 103 -11.23 -4.86 -3.87
C VAL A 103 -12.45 -4.05 -3.50
N ASN A 104 -12.48 -2.78 -3.91
CA ASN A 104 -13.68 -1.96 -3.80
C ASN A 104 -14.62 -2.27 -4.97
N GLU A 105 -15.62 -3.13 -4.77
CA GLU A 105 -16.58 -3.49 -5.81
C GLU A 105 -17.58 -2.37 -6.18
N LYS A 106 -17.58 -1.26 -5.42
CA LYS A 106 -18.53 -0.15 -5.61
C LYS A 106 -18.05 0.91 -6.60
N GLN A 107 -16.85 0.76 -7.18
CA GLN A 107 -16.23 1.71 -8.12
C GLN A 107 -16.02 1.11 -9.50
#